data_AF-A0A1J3JHX2-F1
#
_entry.id   AF-A0A1J3JHX2-F1
#
_cell.length_a   1.000
_cell.length_b   1.000
_cell.length_c   1.000
_cell.angle_alpha   90.00
_cell.angle_beta   90.00
_cell.angle_gamma   90.00
#
_symmetry.space_group_name_H-M   'P 1'
#
loop_
_entity.id
_entity.type
_entity.pdbx_description
1 polymer ?
#
loop_
_entity_poly.entity_id
_entity_poly.type
_entity_poly.pdbx_seq_one_letter_code
_entity_poly.pdbx_strand_id
1 'polypeptide(L)'
;PKWWLGEPLWATAVNQGLKAATYFWPGADVHKGSWTCPKGFCKSPYNVSVTLEERVDTILSYFDLPESDIPDFMALYLDETDIQGHRYGPDDPRVTIAVAKIDQMIGRVIKGLKKRKVFSDVHVILLGDHGMVTNCDKKVIYIDDLADWIKIPADWIQDYSPVLVMNPRWGKDVKNPGEKNAEVVTKMNEALSSGKVENGEFLQVYLKEKLP
;
A
#
# COMPACT_ATOMS: atom_id res chain seq x y z
N PRO A 1 -16.51 5.74 0.01
CA PRO A 1 -16.22 7.14 -0.38
C PRO A 1 -15.56 8.03 0.69
N LYS A 2 -16.05 8.04 1.96
CA LYS A 2 -15.57 8.99 2.99
C LYS A 2 -14.07 8.92 3.34
N TRP A 3 -13.46 7.73 3.24
CA TRP A 3 -12.04 7.51 3.54
C TRP A 3 -11.09 7.88 2.39
N TRP A 4 -11.62 7.90 1.16
CA TRP A 4 -10.85 8.22 -0.03
C TRP A 4 -11.01 9.70 -0.29
N LEU A 5 -10.03 10.51 0.12
CA LEU A 5 -9.94 11.95 -0.14
C LEU A 5 -9.26 12.23 -1.50
N GLY A 6 -8.97 13.48 -1.83
CA GLY A 6 -8.31 13.86 -3.10
C GLY A 6 -9.11 13.54 -4.37
N GLU A 7 -8.47 13.53 -5.54
CA GLU A 7 -9.04 13.06 -6.81
C GLU A 7 -8.09 12.04 -7.45
N PRO A 8 -8.52 10.79 -7.70
CA PRO A 8 -7.67 9.79 -8.34
C PRO A 8 -7.58 10.00 -9.86
N LEU A 9 -6.48 9.53 -10.48
CA LEU A 9 -6.19 9.75 -11.91
C LEU A 9 -7.31 9.28 -12.84
N TRP A 10 -7.94 8.13 -12.58
CA TRP A 10 -9.06 7.64 -13.39
C TRP A 10 -10.30 8.54 -13.31
N ALA A 11 -10.52 9.22 -12.18
CA ALA A 11 -11.59 10.21 -12.06
C ALA A 11 -11.23 11.48 -12.83
N THR A 12 -9.97 11.94 -12.72
CA THR A 12 -9.46 13.08 -13.49
C THR A 12 -9.58 12.85 -15.00
N ALA A 13 -9.24 11.65 -15.49
CA ALA A 13 -9.39 11.28 -16.89
C ALA A 13 -10.85 11.38 -17.35
N VAL A 14 -11.78 10.74 -16.61
CA VAL A 14 -13.22 10.76 -16.94
C VAL A 14 -13.80 12.17 -16.86
N ASN A 15 -13.38 12.99 -15.89
CA ASN A 15 -13.79 14.40 -15.78
C ASN A 15 -13.38 15.23 -17.01
N GLN A 16 -12.31 14.84 -17.71
CA GLN A 16 -11.80 15.50 -18.91
C GLN A 16 -12.31 14.85 -20.21
N GLY A 17 -13.30 13.96 -20.13
CA GLY A 17 -13.89 13.31 -21.29
C GLY A 17 -13.09 12.13 -21.84
N LEU A 18 -12.06 11.67 -21.12
CA LEU A 18 -11.25 10.50 -21.48
C LEU A 18 -11.81 9.21 -20.86
N LYS A 19 -11.48 8.06 -21.43
CA LYS A 19 -11.88 6.73 -20.93
C LYS A 19 -10.80 6.18 -19.99
N ALA A 20 -11.24 5.52 -18.92
CA ALA A 20 -10.35 4.93 -17.94
C ALA A 20 -10.74 3.48 -17.61
N ALA A 21 -9.74 2.62 -17.49
CA ALA A 21 -9.88 1.26 -17.03
C ALA A 21 -8.93 0.97 -15.86
N THR A 22 -9.38 0.17 -14.91
CA THR A 22 -8.62 -0.19 -13.72
C THR A 22 -8.80 -1.66 -13.43
N TYR A 23 -7.70 -2.33 -13.09
CA TYR A 23 -7.69 -3.73 -12.70
C TYR A 23 -7.03 -3.85 -11.34
N PHE A 24 -7.86 -4.01 -10.30
CA PHE A 24 -7.45 -4.18 -8.90
C PHE A 24 -6.63 -3.02 -8.28
N TRP A 25 -6.67 -1.83 -8.87
CA TRP A 25 -6.02 -0.67 -8.26
C TRP A 25 -6.74 -0.25 -6.96
N PRO A 26 -6.02 -0.03 -5.84
CA PRO A 26 -6.64 0.36 -4.58
C PRO A 26 -7.51 1.62 -4.71
N GLY A 27 -8.78 1.51 -4.30
CA GLY A 27 -9.74 2.62 -4.33
C GLY A 27 -10.44 2.84 -5.67
N ALA A 28 -10.07 2.12 -6.73
CA ALA A 28 -10.75 2.21 -8.03
C ALA A 28 -12.18 1.65 -7.99
N ASP A 29 -12.53 0.83 -7.02
CA ASP A 29 -13.89 0.34 -6.78
C ASP A 29 -14.78 1.35 -6.02
N VAL A 30 -14.21 2.48 -5.58
CA VAL A 30 -14.94 3.51 -4.84
C VAL A 30 -15.52 4.54 -5.79
N HIS A 31 -16.86 4.62 -5.81
CA HIS A 31 -17.56 5.66 -6.57
C HIS A 31 -17.26 7.04 -5.99
N LYS A 32 -16.71 7.93 -6.84
CA LYS A 32 -16.28 9.26 -6.42
C LYS A 32 -16.22 10.23 -7.60
N GLY A 33 -16.89 11.38 -7.46
CA GLY A 33 -17.02 12.34 -8.55
C GLY A 33 -17.71 11.68 -9.75
N SER A 34 -17.14 11.87 -10.95
CA SER A 34 -17.65 11.24 -12.18
C SER A 34 -17.23 9.77 -12.34
N TRP A 35 -16.32 9.26 -11.50
CA TRP A 35 -15.91 7.87 -11.56
C TRP A 35 -16.92 6.95 -10.87
N THR A 36 -17.46 6.00 -11.64
CA THR A 36 -18.51 5.07 -11.22
C THR A 36 -18.07 3.61 -11.22
N CYS A 37 -16.76 3.32 -11.38
CA CYS A 37 -16.25 1.97 -11.56
C CYS A 37 -17.05 1.19 -12.65
N PRO A 38 -17.01 1.66 -13.91
CA PRO A 38 -17.85 1.12 -14.98
C PRO A 38 -17.64 -0.39 -15.20
N LYS A 39 -18.75 -1.12 -15.35
CA LYS A 39 -18.73 -2.56 -15.62
C LYS A 39 -17.91 -2.86 -16.88
N GLY A 40 -16.98 -3.80 -16.77
CA GLY A 40 -16.11 -4.20 -17.87
C GLY A 40 -14.83 -3.38 -18.00
N PHE A 41 -14.73 -2.21 -17.37
CA PHE A 41 -13.52 -1.39 -17.34
C PHE A 41 -12.95 -1.24 -15.92
N CYS A 42 -13.70 -1.57 -14.89
CA CYS A 42 -13.25 -1.59 -13.50
C CYS A 42 -13.40 -3.01 -12.95
N LYS A 43 -12.29 -3.73 -12.75
CA LYS A 43 -12.30 -5.04 -12.11
C LYS A 43 -12.23 -4.87 -10.59
N SER A 44 -13.34 -5.20 -9.93
CA SER A 44 -13.50 -5.21 -8.48
C SER A 44 -14.55 -6.25 -8.04
N PRO A 45 -14.58 -6.68 -6.76
CA PRO A 45 -13.56 -6.43 -5.73
C PRO A 45 -12.25 -7.14 -6.05
N TYR A 46 -11.18 -6.76 -5.35
CA TYR A 46 -9.90 -7.46 -5.42
C TYR A 46 -10.07 -8.96 -5.15
N ASN A 47 -9.45 -9.80 -6.00
CA ASN A 47 -9.45 -11.24 -5.82
C ASN A 47 -8.09 -11.81 -6.22
N VAL A 48 -7.30 -12.19 -5.21
CA VAL A 48 -5.96 -12.77 -5.36
C VAL A 48 -5.94 -14.07 -6.18
N SER A 49 -7.07 -14.78 -6.26
CA SER A 49 -7.18 -16.05 -7.01
C SER A 49 -7.17 -15.86 -8.53
N VAL A 50 -7.42 -14.62 -9.00
CA VAL A 50 -7.32 -14.29 -10.43
C VAL A 50 -5.86 -14.28 -10.84
N THR A 51 -5.53 -15.16 -11.80
CA THR A 51 -4.16 -15.33 -12.31
C THR A 51 -3.62 -14.04 -12.91
N LEU A 52 -2.31 -13.80 -12.79
CA LEU A 52 -1.67 -12.59 -13.34
C LEU A 52 -1.87 -12.49 -14.86
N GLU A 53 -1.87 -13.64 -15.55
CA GLU A 53 -2.13 -13.77 -16.97
C GLU A 53 -3.51 -13.24 -17.34
N GLU A 54 -4.56 -13.59 -16.61
CA GLU A 54 -5.92 -13.07 -16.84
C GLU A 54 -5.97 -11.55 -16.65
N ARG A 55 -5.27 -11.01 -15.64
CA ARG A 55 -5.23 -9.56 -15.41
C ARG A 55 -4.57 -8.84 -16.59
N VAL A 56 -3.42 -9.33 -17.03
CA VAL A 56 -2.69 -8.79 -18.20
C VAL A 56 -3.51 -8.92 -19.49
N ASP A 57 -4.12 -10.08 -19.72
CA ASP A 57 -4.91 -10.33 -20.92
C ASP A 57 -6.15 -9.45 -20.99
N THR A 58 -6.76 -9.16 -19.83
CA THR A 58 -7.88 -8.22 -19.77
C THR A 58 -7.45 -6.82 -20.19
N ILE A 59 -6.32 -6.32 -19.66
CA ILE A 59 -5.77 -5.00 -20.07
C ILE A 59 -5.47 -4.98 -21.57
N LEU A 60 -4.85 -6.04 -22.08
CA LEU A 60 -4.54 -6.14 -23.52
C LEU A 60 -5.79 -6.21 -24.39
N SER A 61 -6.89 -6.79 -23.89
CA SER A 61 -8.15 -6.90 -24.64
C SER A 61 -8.81 -5.55 -24.91
N TYR A 62 -8.55 -4.54 -24.08
CA TYR A 62 -9.11 -3.20 -24.29
C TYR A 62 -8.56 -2.52 -25.55
N PHE A 63 -7.37 -2.90 -26.01
CA PHE A 63 -6.80 -2.42 -27.27
C PHE A 63 -7.42 -3.08 -28.51
N ASP A 64 -8.29 -4.08 -28.33
CA ASP A 64 -9.04 -4.73 -29.42
C ASP A 64 -10.46 -4.13 -29.57
N LEU A 65 -10.82 -3.15 -28.74
CA LEU A 65 -12.07 -2.40 -28.85
C LEU A 65 -12.06 -1.48 -30.07
N PRO A 66 -13.23 -1.00 -30.54
CA PRO A 66 -13.28 0.12 -31.46
C PRO A 66 -12.44 1.29 -30.94
N GLU A 67 -11.76 2.01 -31.83
CA GLU A 67 -10.81 3.08 -31.47
C GLU A 67 -11.39 4.08 -30.47
N SER A 68 -12.65 4.48 -30.66
CA SER A 68 -13.33 5.40 -29.75
C SER A 68 -13.51 4.86 -28.34
N ASP A 69 -13.50 3.55 -28.14
CA ASP A 69 -13.78 2.84 -26.88
C ASP A 69 -12.53 2.35 -26.15
N ILE A 70 -11.35 2.47 -26.75
CA ILE A 70 -10.08 2.15 -26.08
C ILE A 70 -9.87 3.14 -24.92
N PRO A 71 -9.64 2.67 -23.68
CA PRO A 71 -9.31 3.54 -22.56
C PRO A 71 -8.00 4.30 -22.75
N ASP A 72 -8.01 5.61 -22.51
CA ASP A 72 -6.83 6.48 -22.51
C ASP A 72 -5.95 6.27 -21.26
N PHE A 73 -6.59 5.92 -20.14
CA PHE A 73 -5.90 5.58 -18.89
C PHE A 73 -6.18 4.12 -18.51
N MET A 74 -5.12 3.35 -18.24
CA MET A 74 -5.24 1.97 -17.78
C MET A 74 -4.36 1.75 -16.55
N ALA A 75 -4.92 1.13 -15.51
CA ALA A 75 -4.20 0.77 -14.29
C ALA A 75 -4.26 -0.74 -14.06
N LEU A 76 -3.11 -1.37 -13.79
CA LEU A 76 -2.98 -2.82 -13.58
C LEU A 76 -2.18 -3.08 -12.30
N TYR A 77 -2.72 -3.92 -11.42
CA TYR A 77 -2.06 -4.33 -10.19
C TYR A 77 -1.65 -5.82 -10.20
N LEU A 78 -0.38 -6.08 -9.88
CA LEU A 78 0.24 -7.40 -9.75
C LEU A 78 0.93 -7.49 -8.39
N ASP A 79 0.67 -8.56 -7.64
CA ASP A 79 0.92 -8.68 -6.19
C ASP A 79 1.92 -9.77 -5.81
N GLU A 80 2.41 -10.56 -6.77
CA GLU A 80 3.18 -11.78 -6.49
C GLU A 80 4.46 -11.51 -5.69
N THR A 81 5.22 -10.46 -6.02
CA THR A 81 6.48 -10.17 -5.32
C THR A 81 6.27 -9.80 -3.86
N ASP A 82 5.20 -9.07 -3.55
CA ASP A 82 4.82 -8.74 -2.18
C ASP A 82 4.40 -10.00 -1.41
N ILE A 83 3.53 -10.83 -2.00
CA ILE A 83 3.08 -12.09 -1.41
C ILE A 83 4.26 -13.01 -1.06
N GLN A 84 5.20 -13.19 -1.98
CA GLN A 84 6.37 -14.04 -1.72
C GLN A 84 7.35 -13.39 -0.74
N GLY A 85 7.51 -12.06 -0.81
CA GLY A 85 8.35 -11.29 0.11
C GLY A 85 7.88 -11.41 1.55
N HIS A 86 6.57 -11.30 1.81
CA HIS A 86 6.01 -11.49 3.15
C HIS A 86 6.14 -12.94 3.66
N ARG A 87 5.99 -13.94 2.78
CA ARG A 87 6.02 -15.35 3.18
C ARG A 87 7.42 -15.87 3.48
N TYR A 88 8.42 -15.39 2.74
CA TYR A 88 9.76 -16.00 2.75
C TYR A 88 10.90 -15.02 3.03
N GLY A 89 10.64 -13.72 2.97
CA GLY A 89 11.66 -12.68 3.07
C GLY A 89 12.21 -12.28 1.70
N PRO A 90 12.63 -11.01 1.53
CA PRO A 90 13.05 -10.44 0.25
C PRO A 90 14.26 -11.13 -0.39
N ASP A 91 15.14 -11.73 0.42
CA ASP A 91 16.38 -12.38 -0.04
C ASP A 91 16.19 -13.85 -0.43
N ASP A 92 14.97 -14.39 -0.31
CA ASP A 92 14.71 -15.80 -0.59
C ASP A 92 14.63 -16.08 -2.11
N PRO A 93 15.18 -17.19 -2.63
CA PRO A 93 15.09 -17.55 -4.05
C PRO A 93 13.66 -17.59 -4.62
N ARG A 94 12.64 -17.83 -3.79
CA ARG A 94 11.22 -17.80 -4.19
C ARG A 94 10.77 -16.39 -4.59
N VAL A 95 11.36 -15.34 -4.01
CA VAL A 95 11.14 -13.95 -4.45
C VAL A 95 11.81 -13.71 -5.81
N THR A 96 12.99 -14.29 -6.08
CA THR A 96 13.59 -14.23 -7.43
C THR A 96 12.68 -14.88 -8.49
N ILE A 97 12.05 -16.01 -8.15
CA ILE A 97 11.06 -16.66 -9.02
C ILE A 97 9.83 -15.76 -9.23
N ALA A 98 9.35 -15.09 -8.18
CA ALA A 98 8.25 -14.12 -8.27
C ALA A 98 8.59 -12.95 -9.20
N VAL A 99 9.79 -12.37 -9.06
CA VAL A 99 10.29 -11.30 -9.93
C VAL A 99 10.33 -11.76 -11.39
N ALA A 100 10.85 -12.97 -11.65
CA ALA A 100 10.85 -13.53 -13.01
C ALA A 100 9.43 -13.71 -13.57
N LYS A 101 8.45 -14.08 -12.73
CA LYS A 101 7.04 -14.18 -13.13
C LYS A 101 6.44 -12.81 -13.46
N ILE A 102 6.73 -11.77 -12.67
CA ILE A 102 6.32 -10.39 -12.99
C ILE A 102 7.00 -9.89 -14.27
N ASP A 103 8.28 -10.16 -14.47
CA ASP A 103 9.00 -9.83 -15.72
C ASP A 103 8.35 -10.49 -16.94
N GLN A 104 7.93 -11.76 -16.82
CA GLN A 104 7.19 -12.45 -17.88
C GLN A 104 5.85 -11.76 -18.18
N MET A 105 5.14 -11.25 -17.16
CA MET A 105 3.89 -10.50 -17.35
C MET A 105 4.12 -9.15 -18.03
N ILE A 106 5.17 -8.43 -17.66
CA ILE A 106 5.59 -7.20 -18.34
C ILE A 106 5.94 -7.50 -19.81
N GLY A 107 6.70 -8.56 -20.05
CA GLY A 107 7.03 -9.03 -21.39
C GLY A 107 5.78 -9.41 -22.18
N ARG A 108 4.76 -9.99 -21.55
CA ARG A 108 3.46 -10.30 -22.16
C ARG A 108 2.71 -9.03 -22.57
N VAL A 109 2.68 -8.00 -21.72
CA VAL A 109 2.12 -6.67 -22.07
C VAL A 109 2.84 -6.11 -23.29
N ILE A 110 4.17 -6.00 -23.25
CA ILE A 110 4.97 -5.41 -24.34
C ILE A 110 4.75 -6.18 -25.66
N LYS A 111 4.79 -7.52 -25.63
CA LYS A 111 4.53 -8.36 -26.81
C LYS A 111 3.10 -8.17 -27.32
N GLY A 112 2.12 -8.08 -26.42
CA GLY A 112 0.72 -7.84 -26.73
C GLY A 112 0.49 -6.50 -27.45
N LEU A 113 1.12 -5.43 -26.97
CA LEU A 113 1.08 -4.10 -27.59
C LEU A 113 1.78 -4.09 -28.96
N LYS A 114 2.96 -4.70 -29.07
CA LYS A 114 3.69 -4.81 -30.34
C LYS A 114 2.93 -5.61 -31.39
N LYS A 115 2.28 -6.72 -31.00
CA LYS A 115 1.43 -7.52 -31.89
C LYS A 115 0.28 -6.70 -32.47
N ARG A 116 -0.27 -5.78 -31.67
CA ARG A 116 -1.33 -4.84 -32.07
C ARG A 116 -0.81 -3.59 -32.79
N LYS A 117 0.51 -3.45 -32.91
CA LYS A 117 1.20 -2.30 -33.53
C LYS A 117 0.93 -0.95 -32.86
N VAL A 118 0.59 -0.95 -31.57
CA VAL A 118 0.31 0.27 -30.78
C VAL A 118 1.40 0.57 -29.74
N PHE A 119 2.47 -0.22 -29.68
CA PHE A 119 3.51 -0.06 -28.66
C PHE A 119 4.21 1.31 -28.69
N SER A 120 4.34 1.93 -29.86
CA SER A 120 4.89 3.29 -30.00
C SER A 120 3.95 4.39 -29.49
N ASP A 121 2.67 4.06 -29.33
CA ASP A 121 1.60 5.03 -29.06
C ASP A 121 1.13 4.96 -27.60
N VAL A 122 1.70 4.01 -26.83
CA VAL A 122 1.35 3.78 -25.42
C VAL A 122 2.52 4.14 -24.52
N HIS A 123 2.26 5.00 -23.54
CA HIS A 123 3.17 5.27 -22.44
C HIS A 123 2.97 4.23 -21.33
N VAL A 124 3.99 3.43 -21.06
CA VAL A 124 3.99 2.44 -19.97
C VAL A 124 4.79 2.98 -18.79
N ILE A 125 4.14 3.08 -17.64
CA ILE A 125 4.79 3.42 -16.36
C ILE A 125 4.80 2.16 -15.50
N LEU A 126 6.01 1.71 -15.14
CA LEU A 126 6.21 0.64 -14.18
C LEU A 126 6.64 1.25 -12.84
N LEU A 127 5.96 0.85 -11.76
CA LEU A 127 6.24 1.33 -10.41
C LEU A 127 5.96 0.22 -9.38
N GLY A 128 6.48 0.43 -8.17
CA GLY A 128 6.08 -0.28 -6.96
C GLY A 128 5.54 0.73 -5.95
N ASP A 129 4.65 0.28 -5.07
CA ASP A 129 4.12 1.07 -3.96
C ASP A 129 5.11 1.19 -2.80
N HIS A 130 5.87 0.13 -2.52
CA HIS A 130 6.93 0.12 -1.51
C HIS A 130 8.02 -0.93 -1.77
N GLY A 131 9.04 -0.94 -0.90
CA GLY A 131 10.05 -2.00 -0.85
C GLY A 131 9.67 -3.14 0.10
N MET A 132 10.62 -4.02 0.39
CA MET A 132 10.46 -5.12 1.35
C MET A 132 11.73 -5.26 2.18
N VAL A 133 11.60 -5.61 3.46
CA VAL A 133 12.74 -5.81 4.37
C VAL A 133 12.56 -7.07 5.19
N THR A 134 13.67 -7.79 5.40
CA THR A 134 13.70 -8.98 6.25
C THR A 134 13.46 -8.60 7.71
N ASN A 135 12.50 -9.26 8.35
CA ASN A 135 12.32 -9.22 9.80
C ASN A 135 12.89 -10.50 10.45
N CYS A 136 13.20 -10.46 11.74
CA CYS A 136 13.55 -11.63 12.54
C CYS A 136 13.19 -11.43 14.01
N ASP A 137 13.06 -12.55 14.74
CA ASP A 137 12.64 -12.56 16.15
C ASP A 137 13.61 -11.83 17.10
N LYS A 138 14.78 -11.44 16.62
CA LYS A 138 15.79 -10.66 17.38
C LYS A 138 15.63 -9.15 17.25
N LYS A 139 14.75 -8.67 16.37
CA LYS A 139 14.51 -7.24 16.10
C LYS A 139 13.11 -6.83 16.54
N VAL A 140 12.73 -7.30 17.71
CA VAL A 140 11.42 -7.04 18.31
C VAL A 140 11.61 -6.20 19.56
N ILE A 141 10.69 -5.25 19.77
CA ILE A 141 10.58 -4.48 21.00
C ILE A 141 9.19 -4.76 21.54
N TYR A 142 9.10 -5.28 22.76
CA TYR A 142 7.81 -5.53 23.39
C TYR A 142 7.35 -4.27 24.13
N ILE A 143 6.11 -3.86 23.89
CA ILE A 143 5.54 -2.68 24.58
C ILE A 143 5.45 -2.91 26.09
N ASP A 144 5.30 -4.16 26.53
CA ASP A 144 5.24 -4.53 27.95
C ASP A 144 6.57 -4.29 28.68
N ASP A 145 7.71 -4.29 27.97
CA ASP A 145 9.03 -4.03 28.57
C ASP A 145 9.18 -2.56 29.00
N LEU A 146 8.29 -1.67 28.57
CA LEU A 146 8.23 -0.27 28.99
C LEU A 146 7.56 -0.08 30.36
N ALA A 147 6.95 -1.12 30.95
CA ALA A 147 6.03 -1.02 32.08
C ALA A 147 6.62 -0.40 33.36
N ASP A 148 7.93 -0.44 33.55
CA ASP A 148 8.64 0.21 34.67
C ASP A 148 8.66 1.75 34.55
N TRP A 149 8.53 2.29 33.34
CA TRP A 149 8.44 3.74 33.07
C TRP A 149 7.00 4.16 32.79
N ILE A 150 6.31 3.38 31.96
CA ILE A 150 4.98 3.70 31.48
C ILE A 150 4.24 2.44 31.02
N LYS A 151 3.00 2.31 31.50
CA LYS A 151 2.08 1.28 31.02
C LYS A 151 1.28 1.83 29.85
N ILE A 152 1.38 1.18 28.69
CA ILE A 152 0.64 1.54 27.48
C ILE A 152 -0.57 0.59 27.34
N PRO A 153 -1.81 1.09 27.42
CA PRO A 153 -2.99 0.29 27.16
C PRO A 153 -3.02 -0.27 25.74
N ALA A 154 -3.31 -1.56 25.59
CA ALA A 154 -3.36 -2.22 24.29
C ALA A 154 -4.38 -1.57 23.33
N ASP A 155 -5.46 -0.98 23.84
CA ASP A 155 -6.49 -0.31 23.03
C ASP A 155 -6.07 1.08 22.51
N TRP A 156 -4.91 1.59 22.94
CA TRP A 156 -4.28 2.76 22.35
C TRP A 156 -3.49 2.42 21.10
N ILE A 157 -3.02 1.18 20.95
CA ILE A 157 -2.22 0.76 19.80
C ILE A 157 -3.16 0.50 18.62
N GLN A 158 -2.90 1.16 17.48
CA GLN A 158 -3.69 0.96 16.27
C GLN A 158 -3.26 -0.27 15.49
N ASP A 159 -1.95 -0.48 15.37
CA ASP A 159 -1.37 -1.62 14.65
C ASP A 159 0.05 -1.92 15.16
N TYR A 160 0.43 -3.19 15.14
CA TYR A 160 1.77 -3.67 15.50
C TYR A 160 2.59 -3.85 14.21
N SER A 161 3.20 -2.76 13.75
CA SER A 161 4.02 -2.73 12.55
C SER A 161 5.33 -1.98 12.81
N PRO A 162 6.31 -2.03 11.87
CA PRO A 162 7.49 -1.17 11.93
C PRO A 162 7.18 0.33 12.04
N VAL A 163 5.97 0.74 11.64
CA VAL A 163 5.43 2.09 11.89
C VAL A 163 4.35 1.97 12.97
N LEU A 164 4.77 1.94 14.23
CA LEU A 164 3.86 1.89 15.37
C LEU A 164 3.05 3.20 15.45
N VAL A 165 1.72 3.08 15.46
CA VAL A 165 0.81 4.22 15.68
C VAL A 165 0.03 3.98 16.96
N MET A 166 0.09 4.95 17.87
CA MET A 166 -0.70 4.98 19.09
C MET A 166 -1.68 6.16 19.05
N ASN A 167 -2.89 5.93 19.54
CA ASN A 167 -3.91 6.93 19.76
C ASN A 167 -4.38 6.89 21.23
N PRO A 168 -3.73 7.65 22.12
CA PRO A 168 -4.10 7.71 23.52
C PRO A 168 -5.58 8.09 23.73
N ARG A 169 -6.34 7.19 24.35
CA ARG A 169 -7.77 7.37 24.61
C ARG A 169 -7.99 7.99 25.98
N TRP A 170 -7.56 9.23 26.12
CA TRP A 170 -7.83 9.99 27.32
C TRP A 170 -9.35 10.14 27.54
N GLY A 171 -9.81 9.90 28.77
CA GLY A 171 -11.21 10.14 29.14
C GLY A 171 -11.62 11.61 28.90
N LYS A 172 -12.92 11.87 28.76
CA LYS A 172 -13.46 13.20 28.39
C LYS A 172 -13.02 14.33 29.34
N ASP A 173 -12.72 13.99 30.59
CA ASP A 173 -12.36 14.96 31.63
C ASP A 173 -10.85 15.28 31.68
N VAL A 174 -10.05 14.70 30.79
CA VAL A 174 -8.62 15.01 30.70
C VAL A 174 -8.40 16.45 30.26
N LYS A 175 -7.75 17.22 31.12
CA LYS A 175 -7.18 18.52 30.79
C LYS A 175 -5.89 18.34 30.01
N ASN A 176 -5.67 19.21 29.02
CA ASN A 176 -4.46 19.30 28.20
C ASN A 176 -3.97 17.94 27.64
N PRO A 177 -4.78 17.22 26.85
CA PRO A 177 -4.39 15.92 26.29
C PRO A 177 -3.09 15.97 25.47
N GLY A 178 -2.76 17.11 24.85
CA GLY A 178 -1.49 17.30 24.14
C GLY A 178 -0.26 17.27 25.06
N GLU A 179 -0.34 17.88 26.24
CA GLU A 179 0.75 17.83 27.25
C GLU A 179 0.92 16.40 27.77
N LYS A 180 -0.19 15.67 27.99
CA LYS A 180 -0.13 14.26 28.37
C LYS A 180 0.47 13.38 27.28
N ASN A 181 0.12 13.61 26.01
CA ASN A 181 0.75 12.91 24.90
C ASN A 181 2.26 13.19 24.86
N ALA A 182 2.68 14.44 25.11
CA ALA A 182 4.08 14.79 25.18
C ALA A 182 4.79 14.05 26.33
N GLU A 183 4.16 13.96 27.50
CA GLU A 183 4.68 13.19 28.64
C GLU A 183 4.82 11.69 28.32
N VAL A 184 3.82 11.09 27.66
CA VAL A 184 3.89 9.69 27.19
C VAL A 184 5.10 9.49 26.27
N VAL A 185 5.26 10.35 25.27
CA VAL A 185 6.39 10.28 24.32
C VAL A 185 7.73 10.43 25.05
N THR A 186 7.84 11.37 25.98
CA THR A 186 9.06 11.55 26.78
C THR A 186 9.39 10.30 27.59
N LYS A 187 8.43 9.76 28.35
CA LYS A 187 8.63 8.55 29.17
C LYS A 187 8.99 7.32 28.34
N MET A 188 8.36 7.14 27.19
CA MET A 188 8.70 6.05 26.28
C MET A 188 10.13 6.20 25.76
N ASN A 189 10.54 7.39 25.32
CA ASN A 189 11.90 7.60 24.83
C ASN A 189 12.96 7.48 25.94
N GLU A 190 12.65 7.91 27.18
CA GLU A 190 13.51 7.66 28.36
C GLU A 190 13.69 6.16 28.62
N ALA A 191 12.62 5.38 28.53
CA ALA A 191 12.67 3.93 28.68
C ALA A 191 13.48 3.26 27.55
N LEU A 192 13.20 3.62 26.29
CA LEU A 192 13.87 3.09 25.10
C LEU A 192 15.39 3.39 25.11
N SER A 193 15.78 4.56 25.62
CA SER A 193 17.19 4.95 25.75
C SER A 193 17.88 4.49 27.03
N SER A 194 17.17 3.83 27.95
CA SER A 194 17.70 3.44 29.27
C SER A 194 18.71 2.29 29.24
N GLY A 195 18.81 1.56 28.12
CA GLY A 195 19.58 0.32 27.99
C GLY A 195 18.96 -0.88 28.71
N LYS A 196 17.74 -0.75 29.27
CA LYS A 196 17.00 -1.84 29.94
C LYS A 196 15.91 -2.46 29.08
N VAL A 197 15.47 -1.78 28.01
CA VAL A 197 14.54 -2.30 27.02
C VAL A 197 15.36 -2.91 25.89
N GLU A 198 15.17 -4.22 25.62
CA GLU A 198 15.88 -4.89 24.53
C GLU A 198 15.54 -4.22 23.20
N ASN A 199 16.56 -3.94 22.38
CA ASN A 199 16.46 -3.22 21.10
C ASN A 199 15.89 -1.79 21.20
N GLY A 200 15.74 -1.21 22.39
CA GLY A 200 15.12 0.10 22.58
C GLY A 200 15.81 1.22 21.80
N GLU A 201 17.11 1.09 21.55
CA GLU A 201 17.91 2.03 20.75
C GLU A 201 17.48 2.12 19.27
N PHE A 202 16.72 1.15 18.77
CA PHE A 202 16.26 1.11 17.38
C PHE A 202 14.85 1.70 17.17
N LEU A 203 14.20 2.18 18.23
CA LEU A 203 12.89 2.84 18.15
C LEU A 203 12.95 4.23 18.78
N GLN A 204 12.35 5.18 18.09
CA GLN A 204 12.10 6.50 18.64
C GLN A 204 10.63 6.87 18.41
N VAL A 205 9.99 7.36 19.48
CA VAL A 205 8.60 7.78 19.45
C VAL A 205 8.53 9.29 19.29
N TYR A 206 7.60 9.75 18.47
CA TYR A 206 7.36 11.18 18.25
C TYR A 206 5.88 11.49 18.43
N LEU A 207 5.61 12.74 18.83
CA LEU A 207 4.32 13.34 18.54
C LEU A 207 4.18 13.49 17.03
N LYS A 208 2.99 13.25 16.47
CA LYS A 208 2.75 13.28 15.03
C LYS A 208 3.22 14.60 14.39
N GLU A 209 2.95 15.73 15.04
CA GLU A 209 3.33 17.07 14.61
C GLU A 209 4.83 17.37 14.71
N LYS A 210 5.60 16.46 15.32
CA LYS A 210 7.06 16.54 15.48
C LYS A 210 7.79 15.41 14.74
N LEU A 211 7.09 14.62 13.91
CA LEU A 211 7.75 13.69 13.01
C LEU A 211 8.63 14.48 12.02
N PRO A 212 9.84 13.98 11.69
CA PRO A 212 10.73 14.61 10.71
C PRO A 212 10.12 14.78 9.32
#